data_AF-A0A136Q8J6-F1
#
_entry.id   AF-A0A136Q8J6-F1
#
_cell.length_a   1.000
_cell.length_b   1.000
_cell.length_c   1.000
_cell.angle_alpha   90.00
_cell.angle_beta   90.00
_cell.angle_gamma   90.00
#
_symmetry.space_group_name_H-M   'P 1'
#
loop_
_entity.id
_entity.type
_entity.pdbx_description
1 polymer ?
#
loop_
_entity_poly.entity_id
_entity_poly.type
_entity_poly.pdbx_seq_one_letter_code
_entity_poly.pdbx_strand_id
1 'polypeptide(L)'
;MERIKFINSKNQIFTASYDENARFIINSLGGLRAADIQIVQSSGYLQHGATYGRSLYGVRPIPIQFYYSYSSTAEFYKTMDGLQRVFNPMLGEGVLIYENEPSQPHDKGYGDGTAGHCL
;
A
#
# COMPACT_ATOMS: atom_id res chain seq x y z
N MET A 1 -2.88 1.63 15.31
CA MET A 1 -1.75 0.72 15.13
C MET A 1 -1.77 0.25 13.69
N GLU A 2 -0.65 0.36 12.99
CA GLU A 2 -0.58 0.11 11.56
C GLU A 2 -0.42 -1.38 11.22
N ARG A 3 -1.33 -1.93 10.41
CA ARG A 3 -1.37 -3.34 10.02
C ARG A 3 -1.66 -3.50 8.54
N ILE A 4 -1.00 -4.47 7.90
CA ILE A 4 -1.36 -4.93 6.56
C ILE A 4 -1.96 -6.34 6.63
N LYS A 5 -2.98 -6.55 5.81
CA LYS A 5 -3.59 -7.86 5.60
C LYS A 5 -3.76 -8.09 4.11
N PHE A 6 -3.16 -9.16 3.60
CA PHE A 6 -3.36 -9.60 2.23
C PHE A 6 -4.20 -10.88 2.23
N ILE A 7 -5.21 -10.92 1.36
CA ILE A 7 -6.13 -12.04 1.20
C ILE A 7 -6.10 -12.44 -0.28
N ASN A 8 -5.69 -13.66 -0.58
CA ASN A 8 -5.73 -14.16 -1.96
C ASN A 8 -7.11 -14.70 -2.34
N SER A 9 -7.30 -15.06 -3.62
CA SER A 9 -8.56 -15.60 -4.14
C SER A 9 -9.02 -16.92 -3.51
N LYS A 10 -8.11 -17.63 -2.81
CA LYS A 10 -8.40 -18.84 -2.03
C LYS A 10 -8.66 -18.56 -0.55
N ASN A 11 -8.86 -17.30 -0.17
CA ASN A 11 -9.04 -16.84 1.21
C ASN A 11 -7.86 -17.18 2.15
N GLN A 12 -6.66 -17.40 1.60
CA GLN A 12 -5.45 -17.52 2.41
C GLN A 12 -4.97 -16.13 2.78
N ILE A 13 -4.55 -15.96 4.04
CA ILE A 13 -4.32 -14.66 4.65
C ILE A 13 -2.86 -14.53 5.05
N PHE A 14 -2.25 -13.42 4.66
CA PHE A 14 -1.02 -12.91 5.24
C PHE A 14 -1.34 -11.67 6.08
N THR A 15 -0.73 -11.55 7.25
CA THR A 15 -0.90 -10.39 8.14
C THR A 15 0.43 -10.01 8.73
N ALA A 16 0.78 -8.73 8.61
CA ALA A 16 1.97 -8.16 9.22
C ALA A 16 1.63 -6.83 9.90
N SER A 17 2.37 -6.48 10.94
CA SER A 17 2.14 -5.29 11.75
C SER A 17 3.47 -4.62 12.09
N TYR A 18 3.44 -3.37 12.49
CA TYR A 18 4.57 -2.71 13.14
C TYR A 18 4.71 -3.09 14.63
N ASP A 19 3.85 -3.98 15.16
CA ASP A 19 3.98 -4.56 16.50
C ASP A 19 5.22 -5.45 16.60
N GLU A 20 6.00 -5.30 17.67
CA GLU A 20 7.13 -6.18 18.01
C GLU A 20 6.67 -7.61 18.34
N ASN A 21 5.43 -7.78 18.79
CA ASN A 21 4.84 -9.08 19.11
C ASN A 21 4.19 -9.76 17.88
N ALA A 22 4.17 -9.10 16.72
CA ALA A 22 3.61 -9.69 15.53
C ALA A 22 4.53 -10.80 14.97
N ARG A 23 3.92 -11.87 14.47
CA ARG A 23 4.65 -12.94 13.77
C ARG A 23 5.47 -12.43 12.57
N PHE A 24 4.92 -11.43 11.87
CA PHE A 24 5.58 -10.74 10.78
C PHE A 24 5.64 -9.25 11.13
N ILE A 25 6.85 -8.75 11.34
CA ILE A 25 7.13 -7.37 11.75
C ILE A 25 7.47 -6.56 10.50
N ILE A 26 6.71 -5.52 10.20
CA ILE A 26 6.95 -4.67 9.02
C ILE A 26 8.22 -3.84 9.27
N ASN A 27 9.20 -3.97 8.38
CA ASN A 27 10.40 -3.13 8.36
C ASN A 27 10.13 -1.85 7.54
N SER A 28 9.58 -2.02 6.33
CA SER A 28 9.23 -0.92 5.46
C SER A 28 8.04 -1.25 4.57
N LEU A 29 7.23 -0.24 4.30
CA LEU A 29 6.07 -0.32 3.44
C LEU A 29 6.09 0.88 2.47
N GLY A 30 6.27 0.59 1.19
CA GLY A 30 6.33 1.61 0.14
C GLY A 30 5.09 1.61 -0.74
N GLY A 31 5.00 2.58 -1.65
CA GLY A 31 3.98 2.55 -2.71
C GLY A 31 2.54 2.79 -2.24
N LEU A 32 2.32 3.34 -1.04
CA LEU A 32 0.97 3.72 -0.54
C LEU A 32 0.53 5.15 -0.91
N ARG A 33 1.44 6.05 -1.31
CA ARG A 33 1.18 7.49 -1.61
C ARG A 33 0.54 7.82 -3.00
N ALA A 34 1.17 8.59 -3.88
CA ALA A 34 0.68 8.81 -5.26
C ALA A 34 1.03 7.66 -6.22
N ALA A 35 0.14 7.36 -7.17
CA ALA A 35 0.41 6.44 -8.28
C ALA A 35 1.21 7.14 -9.38
N ASP A 36 1.95 6.37 -10.17
CA ASP A 36 2.66 6.91 -11.34
C ASP A 36 1.67 7.31 -12.43
N ILE A 37 1.93 8.44 -13.08
CA ILE A 37 1.05 9.02 -14.11
C ILE A 37 1.87 9.18 -15.39
N GLN A 38 1.51 8.39 -16.40
CA GLN A 38 2.09 8.52 -17.72
C GLN A 38 1.24 9.47 -18.56
N ILE A 39 1.81 10.63 -18.90
CA ILE A 39 1.16 11.63 -19.75
C ILE A 39 1.50 11.32 -21.21
N VAL A 40 0.47 11.11 -22.03
CA VAL A 40 0.60 10.94 -23.48
C VAL A 40 0.36 12.29 -24.14
N GLN A 41 1.37 12.78 -24.85
CA GLN A 41 1.33 14.06 -25.57
C GLN A 41 1.72 13.88 -27.03
N SER A 42 1.24 14.77 -27.89
CA SER A 42 1.58 14.81 -29.31
C SER A 42 2.01 16.21 -29.72
N SER A 43 3.06 16.32 -30.53
CA SER A 43 3.51 17.59 -31.10
C SER A 43 3.42 17.56 -32.62
N GLY A 44 2.84 18.59 -33.22
CA GLY A 44 2.81 18.81 -34.66
C GLY A 44 4.11 19.42 -35.20
N TYR A 45 4.30 19.37 -36.53
CA TYR A 45 5.44 20.00 -37.20
C TYR A 45 5.43 21.52 -36.95
N LEU A 46 6.57 22.08 -36.51
CA LEU A 46 6.75 23.48 -36.11
C LEU A 46 5.94 23.93 -34.88
N GLN A 47 5.29 23.02 -34.15
CA GLN A 47 4.59 23.35 -32.92
C GLN A 47 5.59 23.59 -31.79
N HIS A 48 5.49 24.74 -31.12
CA HIS A 48 6.13 24.96 -29.83
C HIS A 48 5.20 24.43 -28.72
N GLY A 49 5.66 23.40 -28.02
CA GLY A 49 4.88 22.70 -27.01
C GLY A 49 4.27 21.39 -27.52
N ALA A 50 3.38 20.81 -26.72
CA ALA A 50 2.71 19.56 -27.03
C ALA A 50 1.24 19.65 -26.66
N THR A 51 0.40 19.02 -27.48
CA THR A 51 -1.02 18.85 -27.19
C THR A 51 -1.19 17.69 -26.21
N TYR A 52 -1.87 17.94 -25.10
CA TYR A 52 -2.27 16.90 -24.16
C TYR A 52 -3.24 15.94 -24.84
N GLY A 53 -2.89 14.65 -24.85
CA GLY A 53 -3.79 13.60 -25.33
C GLY A 53 -4.59 13.00 -24.19
N ARG A 54 -3.89 12.37 -23.23
CA ARG A 54 -4.49 11.70 -22.07
C ARG A 54 -3.46 11.42 -20.99
N SER A 55 -3.95 11.08 -19.80
CA SER A 55 -3.15 10.55 -18.70
C SER A 55 -3.53 9.09 -18.46
N LEU A 56 -2.53 8.22 -18.33
CA LEU A 56 -2.71 6.83 -17.96
C LEU A 56 -2.17 6.63 -16.55
N TYR A 57 -2.98 6.03 -15.67
CA TYR A 57 -2.53 5.60 -14.36
C TYR A 57 -1.76 4.29 -14.52
N GLY A 58 -0.50 4.29 -14.08
CA GLY A 58 0.36 3.11 -14.13
C GLY A 58 0.01 2.07 -13.07
N VAL A 59 0.61 0.88 -13.21
CA VAL A 59 0.61 -0.12 -12.15
C VAL A 59 1.43 0.40 -10.97
N ARG A 60 0.91 0.21 -9.77
CA ARG A 60 1.52 0.66 -8.54
C ARG A 60 2.15 -0.51 -7.78
N PRO A 61 3.48 -0.65 -7.76
CA PRO A 61 4.12 -1.63 -6.90
C PRO A 61 4.04 -1.17 -5.44
N ILE A 62 3.57 -2.07 -4.56
CA ILE A 62 3.55 -1.87 -3.10
C ILE A 62 4.61 -2.80 -2.51
N PRO A 63 5.88 -2.36 -2.37
CA PRO A 63 6.91 -3.18 -1.76
C PRO A 63 6.66 -3.29 -0.25
N ILE A 64 6.65 -4.52 0.25
CA ILE A 64 6.51 -4.86 1.66
C ILE A 64 7.79 -5.56 2.09
N GLN A 65 8.52 -4.95 3.03
CA GLN A 65 9.66 -5.60 3.69
C GLN A 65 9.26 -5.93 5.13
N PHE A 66 9.52 -7.17 5.54
CA PHE A 66 9.19 -7.62 6.89
C PHE A 66 10.26 -8.57 7.42
N TYR A 67 10.34 -8.65 8.74
CA TYR A 67 11.11 -9.64 9.48
C TYR A 67 10.17 -10.69 10.07
N TYR A 68 10.68 -11.90 10.25
CA TYR A 68 10.03 -12.92 11.03
C TYR A 68 11.09 -13.76 11.75
N SER A 69 10.81 -14.12 12.99
CA SER A 69 11.63 -15.04 13.77
C SER A 69 11.16 -16.48 13.57
N TYR A 70 12.10 -17.41 13.56
CA TYR A 70 11.84 -18.85 13.52
C TYR A 70 12.77 -19.56 14.49
N SER A 71 12.30 -20.64 15.11
CA SER A 71 13.06 -21.41 16.10
C SER A 71 13.81 -22.58 15.48
N SER A 72 13.45 -23.00 14.26
CA SER A 72 14.12 -24.08 13.54
C SER A 72 14.13 -23.85 12.03
N THR A 73 15.06 -24.51 11.35
CA THR A 73 15.11 -24.51 9.87
C THR A 73 13.89 -25.19 9.25
N ALA A 74 13.34 -26.22 9.89
CA ALA A 74 12.10 -26.86 9.42
C ALA A 74 10.90 -25.89 9.44
N GLU A 75 10.81 -25.07 10.49
CA GLU A 75 9.79 -24.03 10.61
C GLU A 75 9.96 -22.91 9.58
N PHE A 76 11.20 -22.51 9.30
CA PHE A 76 11.53 -21.55 8.24
C PHE A 76 10.96 -22.00 6.90
N TYR A 77 11.28 -23.23 6.47
CA TYR A 77 10.81 -23.76 5.19
C TYR A 77 9.28 -23.90 5.13
N LYS A 78 8.66 -24.34 6.23
CA LYS A 78 7.19 -24.44 6.32
C LYS A 78 6.52 -23.07 6.20
N THR A 79 7.10 -22.05 6.83
CA THR A 79 6.58 -20.66 6.75
C THR A 79 6.76 -20.10 5.35
N MET A 80 7.91 -20.34 4.71
CA MET A 80 8.18 -19.87 3.36
C MET A 80 7.27 -20.52 2.30
N ASP A 81 7.01 -21.83 2.39
CA ASP A 81 6.03 -22.51 1.53
C ASP A 81 4.62 -21.92 1.73
N GLY A 82 4.25 -21.60 2.97
CA GLY A 82 3.01 -20.88 3.27
C GLY A 82 2.93 -19.52 2.58
N LEU A 83 3.98 -18.71 2.66
CA LEU A 83 4.06 -17.39 2.02
C LEU A 83 3.97 -17.49 0.49
N GLN A 84 4.68 -18.44 -0.11
CA GLN A 84 4.65 -18.66 -1.56
C GLN A 84 3.25 -19.04 -2.05
N ARG A 85 2.50 -19.81 -1.27
CA ARG A 85 1.11 -20.14 -1.61
C ARG A 85 0.19 -18.94 -1.49
N VAL A 86 0.36 -18.13 -0.45
CA VAL A 86 -0.44 -16.91 -0.25
C VAL A 86 -0.20 -15.94 -1.40
N PHE A 87 1.07 -15.63 -1.71
CA PHE A 87 1.48 -14.67 -2.74
C PHE A 87 1.64 -15.30 -4.15
N ASN A 88 0.93 -16.39 -4.45
CA ASN A 88 1.02 -17.04 -5.75
C ASN A 88 0.33 -16.21 -6.84
N PRO A 89 1.07 -15.68 -7.85
CA PRO A 89 0.49 -14.82 -8.88
C PRO A 89 -0.50 -15.55 -9.80
N MET A 90 -0.43 -16.89 -9.87
CA MET A 90 -1.35 -17.68 -10.70
C MET A 90 -2.76 -17.80 -10.10
N LEU A 91 -2.95 -17.39 -8.84
CA LEU A 91 -4.26 -17.43 -8.19
C LEU A 91 -5.17 -16.25 -8.61
N GLY A 92 -4.64 -15.30 -9.37
CA GLY A 92 -5.36 -14.08 -9.75
C GLY A 92 -5.22 -12.98 -8.70
N GLU A 93 -6.10 -11.98 -8.79
CA GLU A 93 -6.07 -10.81 -7.93
C GLU A 93 -6.43 -11.15 -6.48
N GLY A 94 -5.77 -10.46 -5.54
CA GLY A 94 -6.05 -10.53 -4.12
C GLY A 94 -6.38 -9.15 -3.57
N VAL A 95 -6.85 -9.10 -2.33
CA VAL A 95 -7.21 -7.87 -1.63
C VAL A 95 -6.12 -7.54 -0.61
N LEU A 96 -5.51 -6.36 -0.75
CA LEU A 96 -4.63 -5.79 0.27
C LEU A 96 -5.41 -4.76 1.09
N ILE A 97 -5.47 -4.97 2.40
CA ILE A 97 -6.10 -4.09 3.37
C ILE A 97 -5.00 -3.48 4.22
N TYR A 98 -4.96 -2.16 4.29
CA TYR A 98 -4.09 -1.41 5.19
C TYR A 98 -4.96 -0.72 6.23
N GLU A 99 -4.74 -1.06 7.50
CA GLU A 99 -5.40 -0.47 8.64
C GLU A 99 -4.41 0.47 9.31
N ASN A 100 -4.74 1.77 9.33
CA ASN A 100 -4.04 2.76 10.14
C ASN A 100 -5.00 3.26 11.22
N GLU A 101 -4.46 3.60 12.39
CA GLU A 101 -5.25 4.41 13.31
C GLU A 101 -5.49 5.79 12.67
N PRO A 102 -6.69 6.37 12.81
CA PRO A 102 -6.92 7.72 12.34
C PRO A 102 -5.94 8.63 13.06
N SER A 103 -5.04 9.25 12.31
CA SER A 103 -4.22 10.34 12.85
C SER A 103 -5.18 11.43 13.31
N GLN A 104 -5.03 11.90 14.55
CA GLN A 104 -5.75 13.07 15.02
C GLN A 104 -5.56 14.20 14.00
N PRO A 105 -6.62 14.94 13.63
CA PRO A 105 -6.51 16.01 12.66
C PRO A 105 -5.44 16.98 13.17
N HIS A 106 -4.40 17.15 12.37
CA HIS A 106 -3.32 18.07 12.66
C HIS A 106 -3.80 19.51 12.36
N ASP A 107 -4.83 19.95 13.07
CA ASP A 107 -5.35 21.30 12.99
C ASP A 107 -4.45 22.20 13.82
N LYS A 108 -3.35 22.66 13.20
CA LYS A 108 -2.58 23.78 13.73
C LYS A 108 -3.40 25.03 13.46
N GLY A 109 -4.05 25.51 14.52
CA GLY A 109 -4.90 26.68 14.51
C GLY A 109 -4.30 27.89 13.81
N TYR A 110 -5.12 28.49 12.95
CA TYR A 110 -5.23 29.93 12.85
C TYR A 110 -6.52 30.31 13.57
N GLY A 111 -6.39 30.90 14.76
CA GLY A 111 -7.53 31.53 15.42
C GLY A 111 -7.93 32.79 14.65
N ASP A 112 -9.21 32.91 14.29
CA ASP A 112 -10.17 33.82 14.91
C ASP A 112 -11.30 34.14 13.92
N GLY A 113 -12.53 34.22 14.42
CA GLY A 113 -13.64 34.80 13.69
C GLY A 113 -14.83 33.88 13.40
N THR A 114 -15.81 33.97 14.29
CA THR A 114 -17.25 33.74 14.09
C THR A 114 -17.77 32.30 14.11
N ALA A 115 -18.36 31.99 15.27
CA ALA A 115 -19.31 30.90 15.47
C ALA A 115 -20.51 31.04 14.51
N GLY A 116 -20.71 30.01 13.69
CA GLY A 116 -21.94 29.77 12.95
C GLY A 116 -22.58 28.48 13.45
N HIS A 117 -23.58 28.62 14.32
CA HIS A 117 -24.57 27.59 14.58
C HIS A 117 -25.20 27.13 13.26
N CYS A 118 -25.26 25.83 13.01
CA CYS A 118 -26.27 25.25 12.13
C CYS A 118 -26.91 24.04 12.82
N LEU A 119 -28.23 24.15 12.92
CA LEU A 119 -29.23 23.11 13.18
C LEU A 119 -29.13 21.97 12.16
#